data_AF-E1ZTS7-F1
#
_entry.id   AF-E1ZTS7-F1
#
_cell.length_a   1.000
_cell.length_b   1.000
_cell.length_c   1.000
_cell.angle_alpha   90.00
_cell.angle_beta   90.00
_cell.angle_gamma   90.00
#
_symmetry.space_group_name_H-M   'P 1'
#
loop_
_entity.id
_entity.type
_entity.pdbx_description
1 polymer ?
#
loop_
_entity_poly.entity_id
_entity_poly.type
_entity_poly.pdbx_seq_one_letter_code
_entity_poly.pdbx_strand_id
1 'polypeptide(L)'
;MARYCPSDSIYVGLEGQLTGLEHDVSGRVRIVNDCTFEVSGFTYDGQGSDVYWWGAFSTAYNDIRSEGFRIVPEQVTRSYHGETVNFTMCHGLEVDDFSVISLWSEDWAVDFGHATWS
;
A
#
# COMPACT_ATOMS: atom_id res chain seq x y z
N MET A 1 -0.19 -4.21 -25.18
CA MET A 1 -0.45 -5.57 -24.65
C MET A 1 -0.86 -5.42 -23.20
N ALA A 2 -1.85 -6.16 -22.73
CA ALA A 2 -2.20 -6.14 -21.31
C ALA A 2 -1.03 -6.70 -20.49
N ARG A 3 -0.74 -6.08 -19.33
CA ARG A 3 0.28 -6.56 -18.40
C ARG A 3 -0.07 -7.98 -17.95
N TYR A 4 0.92 -8.87 -17.89
CA TYR A 4 0.77 -10.17 -17.24
C TYR A 4 0.82 -9.98 -15.73
N CYS A 5 -0.18 -10.53 -15.04
CA CYS A 5 -0.34 -10.41 -13.59
C CYS A 5 -1.09 -11.65 -13.08
N PRO A 6 -0.35 -12.73 -12.76
CA PRO A 6 -0.94 -13.98 -12.32
C PRO A 6 -1.39 -13.93 -10.86
N SER A 7 -1.85 -15.07 -10.36
CA SER A 7 -2.23 -15.28 -8.96
C SER A 7 -1.46 -16.48 -8.40
N ASP A 8 -0.15 -16.50 -8.63
CA ASP A 8 0.73 -17.62 -8.31
C ASP A 8 1.40 -17.45 -6.93
N SER A 9 1.43 -16.22 -6.40
CA SER A 9 2.00 -15.92 -5.10
C SER A 9 1.24 -16.62 -3.97
N ILE A 10 1.97 -17.11 -2.97
CA ILE A 10 1.39 -17.67 -1.74
C ILE A 10 0.63 -16.61 -0.92
N TYR A 11 0.87 -15.34 -1.18
CA TYR A 11 0.25 -14.23 -0.48
C TYR A 11 -1.14 -13.89 -1.02
N VAL A 12 -1.54 -14.42 -2.19
CA VAL A 12 -2.87 -14.19 -2.76
C VAL A 12 -3.96 -14.60 -1.78
N GLY A 13 -4.86 -13.66 -1.47
CA GLY A 13 -5.95 -13.85 -0.51
C GLY A 13 -5.59 -13.57 0.94
N LEU A 14 -4.31 -13.34 1.28
CA LEU A 14 -3.94 -12.89 2.62
C LEU A 14 -4.32 -11.42 2.83
N GLU A 15 -4.51 -11.08 4.10
CA GLU A 15 -5.03 -9.79 4.53
C GLU A 15 -4.20 -9.20 5.68
N GLY A 16 -4.10 -7.88 5.70
CA GLY A 16 -3.46 -7.09 6.74
C GLY A 16 -4.30 -5.86 7.10
N GLN A 17 -4.32 -5.48 8.37
CA GLN A 17 -4.99 -4.26 8.82
C GLN A 17 -4.02 -3.08 8.75
N LEU A 18 -4.47 -1.93 8.22
CA LEU A 18 -3.69 -0.69 8.32
C LEU A 18 -3.60 -0.24 9.79
N THR A 19 -2.40 0.12 10.23
CA THR A 19 -2.11 0.53 11.62
C THR A 19 -2.75 1.85 12.03
N GLY A 20 -3.02 2.75 11.08
CA GLY A 20 -3.66 4.04 11.29
C GLY A 20 -2.89 4.97 12.23
N LEU A 21 -1.76 5.47 11.76
CA LEU A 21 -0.83 6.29 12.53
C LEU A 21 -1.17 7.78 12.45
N GLU A 22 -1.51 8.26 11.26
CA GLU A 22 -1.91 9.65 11.00
C GLU A 22 -3.04 9.73 9.96
N HIS A 23 -3.64 10.91 9.82
CA HIS A 23 -4.59 11.23 8.74
C HIS A 23 -5.80 10.30 8.60
N ASP A 24 -6.29 9.79 9.72
CA ASP A 24 -7.44 8.88 9.81
C ASP A 24 -7.30 7.61 8.93
N VAL A 25 -6.06 7.23 8.61
CA VAL A 25 -5.79 6.06 7.76
C VAL A 25 -6.34 4.81 8.43
N SER A 26 -7.25 4.13 7.76
CA SER A 26 -7.78 2.85 8.21
C SER A 26 -8.28 2.05 7.02
N GLY A 27 -8.40 0.74 7.21
CA GLY A 27 -8.82 -0.18 6.17
C GLY A 27 -8.10 -1.52 6.27
N ARG A 28 -8.56 -2.48 5.47
CA ARG A 28 -7.96 -3.81 5.36
C ARG A 28 -7.39 -4.00 3.97
N VAL A 29 -6.09 -4.21 3.90
CA VAL A 29 -5.36 -4.57 2.69
C VAL A 29 -5.55 -6.06 2.44
N ARG A 30 -5.93 -6.43 1.22
CA ARG A 30 -6.03 -7.82 0.75
C ARG A 30 -5.26 -7.97 -0.55
N ILE A 31 -4.42 -9.00 -0.65
CA ILE A 31 -3.74 -9.32 -1.90
C ILE A 31 -4.74 -10.01 -2.84
N VAL A 32 -4.98 -9.41 -4.01
CA VAL A 32 -5.97 -9.91 -4.98
C VAL A 32 -5.33 -10.89 -5.96
N ASN A 33 -4.15 -10.52 -6.44
CA ASN A 33 -3.28 -11.27 -7.34
C ASN A 33 -1.87 -10.69 -7.20
N ASP A 34 -0.92 -11.19 -7.99
CA ASP A 34 0.51 -10.95 -7.74
C ASP A 34 0.90 -9.49 -7.92
N CYS A 35 0.08 -8.66 -8.58
CA CYS A 35 0.38 -7.24 -8.79
C CYS A 35 -0.77 -6.29 -8.42
N THR A 36 -1.79 -6.78 -7.71
CA THR A 36 -2.97 -5.99 -7.33
C THR A 36 -3.33 -6.27 -5.88
N PHE A 37 -3.53 -5.20 -5.12
CA PHE A 37 -4.11 -5.27 -3.80
C PHE A 37 -5.38 -4.44 -3.73
N GLU A 38 -6.26 -4.84 -2.82
CA GLU A 38 -7.50 -4.16 -2.50
C GLU A 38 -7.41 -3.59 -1.10
N VAL A 39 -7.91 -2.37 -0.88
CA VAL A 39 -8.09 -1.81 0.45
C VAL A 39 -9.59 -1.63 0.67
N SER A 40 -10.14 -2.39 1.61
CA SER A 40 -11.55 -2.34 1.98
C SER A 40 -11.78 -1.50 3.23
N GLY A 41 -12.88 -0.74 3.26
CA GLY A 41 -13.15 0.21 4.35
C GLY A 41 -12.10 1.32 4.44
N PHE A 42 -11.44 1.64 3.31
CA PHE A 42 -10.36 2.61 3.24
C PHE A 42 -10.85 4.01 3.61
N THR A 43 -10.23 4.57 4.65
CA THR A 43 -10.45 5.96 5.07
C THR A 43 -9.11 6.67 5.09
N TYR A 44 -9.10 7.92 4.64
CA TYR A 44 -7.96 8.84 4.65
C TYR A 44 -8.50 10.26 4.52
N ASP A 45 -8.02 11.19 5.33
CA ASP A 45 -8.58 12.55 5.42
C ASP A 45 -8.20 13.48 4.25
N GLY A 46 -7.21 13.11 3.42
CA GLY A 46 -6.77 13.90 2.27
C GLY A 46 -5.82 15.05 2.59
N GLN A 47 -5.33 15.20 3.82
CA GLN A 47 -4.55 16.38 4.26
C GLN A 47 -3.02 16.22 4.13
N GLY A 48 -2.55 15.10 3.60
CA GLY A 48 -1.12 14.83 3.41
C GLY A 48 -0.56 15.43 2.12
N SER A 49 0.74 15.71 2.13
CA SER A 49 1.51 16.17 0.98
C SER A 49 2.29 15.01 0.35
N ASP A 50 2.33 14.94 -0.99
CA ASP A 50 3.04 13.91 -1.76
C ASP A 50 2.85 12.47 -1.25
N VAL A 51 1.58 12.05 -1.21
CA VAL A 51 1.15 10.78 -0.63
C VAL A 51 1.09 9.68 -1.69
N TYR A 52 1.74 8.55 -1.41
CA TYR A 52 1.83 7.40 -2.31
C TYR A 52 1.70 6.08 -1.53
N TRP A 53 1.30 5.03 -2.23
CA TRP A 53 1.45 3.67 -1.70
C TRP A 53 2.89 3.22 -1.87
N TRP A 54 3.51 2.86 -0.75
CA TRP A 54 4.89 2.41 -0.65
C TRP A 54 4.95 0.94 -0.23
N GLY A 55 6.02 0.28 -0.66
CA GLY A 55 6.40 -1.07 -0.29
C GLY A 55 7.72 -1.02 0.47
N ALA A 56 7.89 -1.92 1.44
CA ALA A 56 9.15 -2.08 2.18
C ALA A 56 9.36 -3.53 2.63
N PHE A 57 10.60 -3.86 3.03
CA PHE A 57 10.99 -5.21 3.44
C PHE A 57 10.67 -5.53 4.91
N SER A 58 10.47 -4.50 5.75
CA SER A 58 10.03 -4.64 7.13
C SER A 58 9.34 -3.36 7.63
N THR A 59 8.70 -3.45 8.79
CA THR A 59 8.06 -2.31 9.46
C THR A 59 9.04 -1.43 10.23
N ALA A 60 10.33 -1.75 10.21
CA ALA A 60 11.35 -0.88 10.80
C ALA A 60 11.33 0.46 10.05
N TYR A 61 11.25 1.56 10.79
CA TYR A 61 11.14 2.90 10.21
C TYR A 61 12.24 3.22 9.18
N ASN A 62 13.47 2.76 9.45
CA ASN A 62 14.59 2.97 8.53
C ASN A 62 14.43 2.21 7.22
N ASP A 63 13.83 1.02 7.25
CA ASP A 63 13.59 0.19 6.06
C ASP A 63 12.53 0.85 5.18
N ILE A 64 11.43 1.33 5.77
CA ILE A 64 10.40 2.08 5.02
C ILE A 64 10.98 3.39 4.47
N ARG A 65 11.68 4.18 5.30
CA ARG A 65 12.18 5.51 4.90
C ARG A 65 13.29 5.47 3.86
N SER A 66 14.23 4.52 3.97
CA SER A 66 15.48 4.53 3.19
C SER A 66 15.49 3.51 2.06
N GLU A 67 14.77 2.40 2.24
CA GLU A 67 14.73 1.29 1.29
C GLU A 67 13.35 1.07 0.69
N GLY A 68 12.33 1.76 1.22
CA GLY A 68 10.99 1.74 0.67
C GLY A 68 10.92 2.43 -0.69
N PHE A 69 9.87 2.10 -1.43
CA PHE A 69 9.68 2.58 -2.79
C PHE A 69 8.20 2.64 -3.15
N ARG A 70 7.84 3.52 -4.09
CA ARG A 70 6.48 3.58 -4.63
C ARG A 70 6.11 2.26 -5.30
N ILE A 71 5.03 1.65 -4.83
CA ILE A 71 4.50 0.42 -5.41
C ILE A 71 3.33 0.68 -6.34
N VAL A 72 2.65 1.82 -6.20
CA VAL A 72 1.59 2.28 -7.11
C VAL A 72 2.09 3.56 -7.81
N PRO A 73 1.92 3.70 -9.13
CA PRO A 73 2.44 4.87 -9.85
C PRO A 73 1.65 6.15 -9.55
N GLU A 74 0.35 6.04 -9.26
CA GLU A 74 -0.51 7.18 -8.98
C GLU A 74 -0.30 7.75 -7.56
N GLN A 75 -0.35 9.07 -7.48
CA GLN A 75 -0.43 9.80 -6.22
C GLN A 75 -1.85 9.69 -5.65
N VAL A 76 -1.94 9.54 -4.33
CA VAL A 76 -3.18 9.64 -3.57
C VAL A 76 -3.48 11.12 -3.35
N THR A 77 -4.46 11.66 -4.10
CA THR A 77 -4.74 13.12 -4.17
C THR A 77 -6.10 13.50 -3.59
N ARG A 78 -6.86 12.54 -3.08
CA ARG A 78 -8.20 12.76 -2.54
C ARG A 78 -8.38 12.09 -1.18
N SER A 79 -9.37 12.54 -0.43
CA SER A 79 -9.86 11.82 0.74
C SER A 79 -10.62 10.56 0.33
N TYR A 80 -10.69 9.61 1.26
CA TYR A 80 -11.47 8.38 1.16
C TYR A 80 -12.32 8.21 2.42
N HIS A 81 -13.53 7.70 2.26
CA HIS A 81 -14.51 7.59 3.35
C HIS A 81 -15.14 6.20 3.41
N GLY A 82 -14.42 5.21 3.95
CA GLY A 82 -14.88 3.83 4.11
C GLY A 82 -15.05 3.08 2.78
N GLU A 83 -14.26 3.43 1.77
CA GLU A 83 -14.40 2.91 0.40
C GLU A 83 -13.68 1.57 0.21
N THR A 84 -14.04 0.84 -0.84
CA THR A 84 -13.26 -0.31 -1.31
C THR A 84 -12.59 0.05 -2.63
N VAL A 85 -11.26 -0.02 -2.67
CA VAL A 85 -10.45 0.47 -3.80
C VAL A 85 -9.41 -0.57 -4.16
N ASN A 86 -9.25 -0.81 -5.46
CA ASN A 86 -8.20 -1.67 -5.99
C ASN A 86 -7.05 -0.81 -6.51
N PHE A 87 -5.83 -1.23 -6.19
CA PHE A 87 -4.60 -0.58 -6.61
C PHE A 87 -3.74 -1.57 -7.37
N THR A 88 -3.32 -1.18 -8.57
CA THR A 88 -2.43 -1.97 -9.41
C THR A 88 -1.01 -1.45 -9.24
N MET A 89 -0.09 -2.37 -9.02
CA MET A 89 1.30 -2.04 -8.75
C MET A 89 2.03 -1.52 -10.01
N CYS A 90 3.20 -0.92 -9.82
CA CYS A 90 4.13 -0.54 -10.89
C CYS A 90 4.52 -1.75 -11.75
N HIS A 91 4.81 -1.52 -13.03
CA HIS A 91 5.16 -2.59 -13.96
C HIS A 91 6.43 -3.34 -13.53
N GLY A 92 6.37 -4.67 -13.49
CA GLY A 92 7.49 -5.52 -13.09
C GLY A 92 7.64 -5.70 -11.59
N LEU A 93 6.76 -5.09 -10.79
CA LEU A 93 6.69 -5.30 -9.35
C LEU A 93 5.60 -6.32 -9.00
N GLU A 94 5.92 -7.25 -8.13
CA GLU A 94 5.01 -8.27 -7.60
C GLU A 94 4.94 -8.20 -6.08
N VAL A 95 3.90 -8.79 -5.49
CA VAL A 95 3.67 -8.80 -4.03
C VAL A 95 4.80 -9.50 -3.27
N ASP A 96 5.52 -10.42 -3.93
CA ASP A 96 6.68 -11.12 -3.35
C ASP A 96 7.93 -10.24 -3.19
N ASP A 97 7.95 -9.04 -3.79
CA ASP A 97 9.09 -8.12 -3.73
C ASP A 97 9.15 -7.30 -2.43
N PHE A 98 8.11 -7.36 -1.59
CA PHE A 98 8.01 -6.59 -0.34
C PHE A 98 7.07 -7.29 0.65
N SER A 99 7.09 -6.87 1.92
CA SER A 99 6.28 -7.48 3.00
C SER A 99 5.39 -6.48 3.72
N VAL A 100 5.53 -5.19 3.37
CA VAL A 100 4.79 -4.08 3.94
C VAL A 100 4.15 -3.27 2.83
N ILE A 101 2.89 -2.88 3.00
CA ILE A 101 2.22 -1.84 2.21
C ILE A 101 1.93 -0.66 3.13
N SER A 102 2.47 0.51 2.83
CA SER A 102 2.32 1.75 3.61
C SER A 102 1.66 2.85 2.77
N LEU A 103 0.77 3.62 3.37
CA LEU A 103 0.39 4.93 2.84
C LEU A 103 1.41 5.96 3.37
N TRP A 104 2.30 6.42 2.50
CA TRP A 104 3.49 7.19 2.87
C TRP A 104 3.44 8.61 2.30
N SER A 105 3.83 9.59 3.12
CA SER A 105 4.09 10.96 2.65
C SER A 105 5.58 11.14 2.37
N GLU A 106 5.93 11.42 1.11
CA GLU A 106 7.31 11.66 0.72
C GLU A 106 7.83 13.02 1.16
N ASP A 107 6.97 14.04 1.15
CA ASP A 107 7.31 15.40 1.57
C ASP A 107 7.69 15.44 3.07
N TRP A 108 6.96 14.71 3.91
CA TRP A 108 7.22 14.67 5.36
C TRP A 108 8.09 13.50 5.80
N ALA A 109 8.29 12.52 4.91
CA ALA A 109 8.96 11.26 5.20
C ALA A 109 8.37 10.54 6.42
N VAL A 110 7.03 10.40 6.40
CA VAL A 110 6.22 9.80 7.47
C VAL A 110 5.29 8.73 6.89
N ASP A 111 5.14 7.65 7.64
CA ASP A 111 4.16 6.59 7.41
C ASP A 111 2.84 6.97 8.05
N PHE A 112 1.78 7.12 7.26
CA PHE A 112 0.43 7.38 7.78
C PHE A 112 -0.26 6.11 8.25
N GLY A 113 0.21 4.95 7.81
CA GLY A 113 -0.31 3.66 8.23
C GLY A 113 0.12 2.58 7.26
N HIS A 114 0.53 1.45 7.82
CA HIS A 114 0.99 0.30 7.06
C HIS A 114 0.23 -0.95 7.44
N ALA A 115 0.25 -1.92 6.53
CA ALA A 115 -0.22 -3.27 6.74
C ALA A 115 0.88 -4.27 6.39
N THR A 116 0.87 -5.37 7.10
CA THR A 116 1.62 -6.60 6.79
C THR A 116 0.62 -7.74 6.70
N TRP A 117 0.92 -8.74 5.89
CA TRP A 117 0.16 -9.98 5.82
C TRP A 117 1.03 -11.13 6.35
N SER A 118 0.40 -12.10 7.02
CA SER A 118 1.04 -13.27 7.62
C SER A 118 0.27 -14.53 7.31
#